data_AF-A0A9D2CVQ2-F1
#
_entry.id   AF-A0A9D2CVQ2-F1
#
_cell.length_a   1.000
_cell.length_b   1.000
_cell.length_c   1.000
_cell.angle_alpha   90.00
_cell.angle_beta   90.00
_cell.angle_gamma   90.00
#
_symmetry.space_group_name_H-M   'P 1'
#
loop_
_entity.id
_entity.type
_entity.pdbx_description
1 polymer ?
#
loop_
_entity_poly.entity_id
_entity_poly.type
_entity_poly.pdbx_seq_one_letter_code
_entity_poly.pdbx_strand_id
1 'polypeptide(L)'
;TYARSFVGVGFGKFSQDTVNVTWLNAYRSSYEREPFETDYFYGHDYTYDYQVFPEVTQSLVSSQYRPWDGNYPIDALFDDDETNYIHSDRTDISQENPFELVADLGNTVSVNTFLVRGEPTRQYLPAKFELYGGADPGQMQLLATQENAVRRGSDLVVYFPETQMRCYRLFVTDTTATAVSHRYIAFRGIQVAHTLADGRLMSPDEPMFEYRGNWSLTNTLSTFGHGYAGENASVSFTFTGDRFAVFGTEPTGSFEVLVDGREYAAAAFEDGLWISGPLGAGEHTVVLRSKTRFTVDSFVLWRTD
;
A
#
# COMPACT_ATOMS: atom_id res chain seq x y z
N THR A 1 -37.02 20.58 2.60
CA THR A 1 -37.31 19.12 2.56
C THR A 1 -36.49 18.47 3.66
N TYR A 2 -37.13 17.91 4.68
CA TYR A 2 -36.42 17.35 5.84
C TYR A 2 -36.25 15.83 5.64
N ALA A 3 -35.00 15.40 5.51
CA ALA A 3 -34.57 14.07 5.11
C ALA A 3 -34.65 13.00 6.23
N ARG A 4 -35.69 13.02 7.09
CA ARG A 4 -35.69 12.24 8.33
C ARG A 4 -37.02 11.57 8.70
N SER A 5 -37.74 11.03 7.72
CA SER A 5 -38.94 10.22 7.97
C SER A 5 -38.79 8.86 7.31
N PHE A 6 -38.74 7.79 8.12
CA PHE A 6 -38.56 6.40 7.64
C PHE A 6 -39.86 5.79 7.05
N VAL A 7 -41.02 6.38 7.34
CA VAL A 7 -42.29 6.26 6.58
C VAL A 7 -43.05 7.58 6.78
N GLY A 8 -43.52 8.21 5.71
CA GLY A 8 -44.30 9.47 5.79
C GLY A 8 -45.76 9.26 5.38
N VAL A 9 -46.69 9.59 6.26
CA VAL A 9 -48.12 9.74 5.91
C VAL A 9 -48.40 11.23 5.70
N GLY A 10 -48.72 11.61 4.46
CA GLY A 10 -49.06 13.00 4.10
C GLY A 10 -50.53 13.13 3.75
N PHE A 11 -51.13 14.29 4.05
CA PHE A 11 -52.41 14.68 3.46
C PHE A 11 -52.13 15.59 2.26
N GLY A 12 -52.64 15.20 1.09
CA GLY A 12 -52.55 15.98 -0.14
C GLY A 12 -53.87 16.71 -0.43
N LYS A 13 -53.79 17.97 -0.86
CA LYS A 13 -54.94 18.68 -1.46
C LYS A 13 -54.62 18.95 -2.92
N PHE A 14 -55.47 18.46 -3.81
CA PHE A 14 -55.39 18.76 -5.23
C PHE A 14 -55.94 20.15 -5.51
N SER A 15 -55.20 20.96 -6.26
CA SER A 15 -55.71 22.20 -6.85
C SER A 15 -55.22 22.27 -8.29
N GLN A 16 -56.15 22.02 -9.23
CA GLN A 16 -55.84 21.82 -10.65
C GLN A 16 -54.75 20.75 -10.82
N ASP A 17 -53.72 20.99 -11.64
CA ASP A 17 -52.66 20.03 -11.96
C ASP A 17 -51.52 20.01 -10.91
N THR A 18 -51.73 20.63 -9.75
CA THR A 18 -50.72 20.73 -8.69
C THR A 18 -51.17 20.05 -7.40
N VAL A 19 -50.27 19.23 -6.84
CA VAL A 19 -50.43 18.60 -5.52
C VAL A 19 -49.54 19.30 -4.50
N ASN A 20 -50.15 19.86 -3.47
CA ASN A 20 -49.44 20.30 -2.26
C ASN A 20 -49.58 19.21 -1.18
N VAL A 21 -48.45 18.64 -0.77
CA VAL A 21 -48.38 17.63 0.30
C VAL A 21 -47.92 18.31 1.59
N THR A 22 -48.71 18.19 2.65
CA THR A 22 -48.29 18.59 4.00
C THR A 22 -48.01 17.32 4.81
N TRP A 23 -46.80 17.21 5.35
CA TRP A 23 -46.38 16.06 6.14
C TRP A 23 -46.89 16.17 7.58
N LEU A 24 -47.60 15.15 8.06
CA LEU A 24 -48.02 15.04 9.45
C LEU A 24 -46.84 14.56 10.30
N ASN A 25 -46.21 15.46 11.04
CA ASN A 25 -45.28 15.10 12.12
C ASN A 25 -46.09 14.91 13.41
N ALA A 26 -46.64 13.71 13.61
CA ALA A 26 -47.33 13.37 14.85
C ALA A 26 -46.32 12.86 15.89
N TYR A 27 -45.62 13.78 16.55
CA TYR A 27 -44.96 13.44 17.83
C TYR A 27 -46.03 13.40 18.92
N ARG A 28 -45.94 12.44 19.85
CA ARG A 28 -46.79 12.47 21.06
C ARG A 28 -46.50 13.76 21.82
N SER A 29 -47.51 14.39 22.39
CA SER A 29 -47.35 15.58 23.25
C SER A 29 -46.49 15.32 24.51
N SER A 30 -46.25 14.04 24.83
CA SER A 30 -45.40 13.58 25.92
C SER A 30 -44.01 13.14 25.47
N TYR A 31 -43.63 13.39 24.22
CA TYR A 31 -42.30 13.03 23.73
C TYR A 31 -41.28 14.05 24.24
N GLU A 32 -40.52 13.65 25.26
CA GLU A 32 -39.30 14.33 25.67
C GLU A 32 -38.12 13.60 25.04
N ARG A 33 -37.25 14.36 24.37
CA ARG A 33 -36.03 13.80 23.77
C ARG A 33 -35.05 13.50 24.89
N GLU A 34 -34.89 12.22 25.22
CA GLU A 34 -33.77 11.80 26.03
C GLU A 34 -32.49 11.83 25.17
N PRO A 35 -31.39 12.43 25.65
CA PRO A 35 -30.09 12.28 25.02
C PRO A 35 -29.72 10.79 25.07
N PHE A 36 -29.71 10.15 23.90
CA PHE A 36 -29.21 8.80 23.74
C PHE A 36 -27.75 8.90 23.28
N GLU A 37 -26.82 8.61 24.19
CA GLU A 37 -25.46 8.24 23.84
C GLU A 37 -25.44 6.73 23.65
N THR A 38 -25.20 6.31 22.42
CA THR A 38 -24.92 4.91 22.13
C THR A 38 -23.46 4.70 22.50
N ASP A 39 -23.18 3.88 23.50
CA ASP A 39 -21.86 3.27 23.64
C ASP A 39 -21.61 2.46 22.37
N TYR A 40 -20.89 3.03 21.40
CA TYR A 40 -20.45 2.29 20.22
C TYR A 40 -19.47 1.23 20.73
N PHE A 41 -20.01 0.06 21.07
CA PHE A 41 -19.30 -0.99 21.80
C PHE A 41 -18.20 -1.66 20.98
N TYR A 42 -18.12 -1.35 19.69
CA TYR A 42 -17.13 -1.84 18.74
C TYR A 42 -16.49 -0.64 18.03
N GLY A 43 -15.33 -0.21 18.53
CA GLY A 43 -14.42 0.62 17.75
C GLY A 43 -13.87 -0.21 16.60
N HIS A 44 -13.88 0.35 15.39
CA HIS A 44 -13.23 -0.25 14.23
C HIS A 44 -11.90 0.44 13.99
N ASP A 45 -10.81 -0.33 14.05
CA ASP A 45 -9.50 0.12 13.59
C ASP A 45 -9.31 -0.38 12.16
N TYR A 46 -9.19 0.56 11.22
CA TYR A 46 -8.98 0.26 9.80
C TYR A 46 -7.50 0.39 9.48
N THR A 47 -6.93 -0.68 8.92
CA THR A 47 -5.56 -0.70 8.43
C THR A 47 -5.53 -0.62 6.90
N TYR A 48 -4.43 -0.12 6.37
CA TYR A 48 -4.18 0.01 4.95
C TYR A 48 -2.72 -0.32 4.64
N ASP A 49 -2.56 -1.32 3.77
CA ASP A 49 -1.27 -1.69 3.19
C ASP A 49 -1.24 -1.21 1.74
N TYR A 50 -0.18 -0.51 1.37
CA TYR A 50 0.11 -0.13 -0.01
C TYR A 50 1.23 -0.99 -0.55
N GLN A 51 1.07 -1.52 -1.76
CA GLN A 51 2.15 -2.20 -2.48
C GLN A 51 2.09 -1.87 -3.96
N VAL A 52 3.24 -1.48 -4.51
CA VAL A 52 3.42 -1.28 -5.94
C VAL A 52 4.65 -2.04 -6.43
N PHE A 53 4.49 -2.72 -7.56
CA PHE A 53 5.57 -3.39 -8.27
C PHE A 53 6.01 -2.46 -9.41
N PRO A 54 7.22 -1.89 -9.37
CA PRO A 54 7.70 -1.06 -10.46
C PRO A 54 7.89 -1.90 -11.73
N GLU A 55 7.60 -1.30 -12.88
CA GLU A 55 7.93 -1.91 -14.18
C GLU A 55 9.45 -1.94 -14.36
N VAL A 56 9.99 -3.16 -14.47
CA VAL A 56 11.43 -3.43 -14.60
C VAL A 56 11.66 -4.45 -15.73
N THR A 57 12.80 -4.37 -16.40
CA THR A 57 13.23 -5.36 -17.41
C THR A 57 14.48 -6.03 -16.89
N GLN A 58 14.27 -7.04 -16.03
CA GLN A 58 15.36 -7.69 -15.31
C GLN A 58 16.22 -8.54 -16.26
N SER A 59 17.53 -8.56 -16.02
CA SER A 59 18.49 -9.37 -16.77
C SER A 59 19.58 -9.93 -15.88
N LEU A 60 20.09 -11.11 -16.24
CA LEU A 60 21.19 -11.77 -15.55
C LEU A 60 22.51 -11.02 -15.80
N VAL A 61 23.21 -10.69 -14.71
CA VAL A 61 24.59 -10.17 -14.76
C VAL A 61 25.59 -11.31 -14.55
N SER A 62 25.40 -12.10 -13.49
CA SER A 62 26.23 -13.27 -13.20
C SER A 62 25.51 -14.22 -12.25
N SER A 63 25.88 -15.51 -12.29
CA SER A 63 25.39 -16.49 -11.31
C SER A 63 26.42 -17.55 -10.97
N GLN A 64 26.33 -18.04 -9.73
CA GLN A 64 26.87 -19.32 -9.30
C GLN A 64 25.69 -20.28 -9.13
N TYR A 65 25.26 -20.86 -10.24
CA TYR A 65 24.13 -21.78 -10.30
C TYR A 65 24.48 -23.00 -11.16
N ARG A 66 24.05 -24.18 -10.71
CA ARG A 66 24.19 -25.43 -11.45
C ARG A 66 22.80 -26.03 -11.65
N PRO A 67 22.31 -26.09 -12.89
CA PRO A 67 20.97 -26.60 -13.14
C PRO A 67 20.90 -28.12 -12.98
N TRP A 68 19.76 -28.62 -12.53
CA TRP A 68 19.50 -30.06 -12.44
C TRP A 68 19.68 -30.77 -13.79
N ASP A 69 19.17 -30.13 -14.85
CA ASP A 69 19.39 -30.48 -16.25
C ASP A 69 19.08 -29.28 -17.15
N GLY A 70 19.12 -29.47 -18.47
CA GLY A 70 18.88 -28.39 -19.45
C GLY A 70 17.47 -27.79 -19.44
N ASN A 71 16.50 -28.38 -18.73
CA ASN A 71 15.14 -27.85 -18.60
C ASN A 71 15.01 -26.80 -17.49
N TYR A 72 16.05 -26.61 -16.68
CA TYR A 72 16.05 -25.69 -15.54
C TYR A 72 17.13 -24.61 -15.68
N PRO A 73 17.24 -23.89 -16.82
CA PRO A 73 18.27 -22.88 -17.00
C PRO A 73 18.06 -21.69 -16.06
N ILE A 74 19.13 -20.97 -15.70
CA ILE A 74 19.03 -19.75 -14.87
C ILE A 74 18.16 -18.66 -15.54
N ASP A 75 18.14 -18.64 -16.88
CA ASP A 75 17.38 -17.70 -17.69
C ASP A 75 15.87 -17.80 -17.47
N ALA A 76 15.38 -18.93 -16.93
CA ALA A 76 13.98 -19.11 -16.53
C ALA A 76 13.51 -18.09 -15.48
N LEU A 77 14.42 -17.40 -14.77
CA LEU A 77 14.05 -16.32 -13.83
C LEU A 77 13.75 -14.99 -14.52
N PHE A 78 14.07 -14.85 -15.81
CA PHE A 78 14.09 -13.59 -16.56
C PHE A 78 13.28 -13.68 -17.86
N ASP A 79 12.51 -14.74 -18.05
CA ASP A 79 11.59 -14.88 -19.18
C ASP A 79 10.19 -14.37 -18.83
N ASP A 80 9.31 -14.33 -19.83
CA ASP A 80 7.92 -13.90 -19.67
C ASP A 80 6.99 -15.07 -19.23
N ASP A 81 7.52 -16.26 -18.96
CA ASP A 81 6.74 -17.45 -18.60
C ASP A 81 6.80 -17.69 -17.09
N GLU A 82 5.79 -17.17 -16.38
CA GLU A 82 5.64 -17.30 -14.93
C GLU A 82 5.47 -18.75 -14.42
N THR A 83 5.44 -19.74 -15.31
CA THR A 83 5.39 -21.16 -14.97
C THR A 83 6.76 -21.85 -15.01
N ASN A 84 7.74 -21.24 -15.69
CA ASN A 84 9.12 -21.70 -15.67
C ASN A 84 9.75 -21.47 -14.29
N TYR A 85 10.73 -22.30 -13.95
CA TYR A 85 11.44 -22.22 -12.67
C TYR A 85 12.84 -22.81 -12.80
N ILE A 86 13.72 -22.35 -11.93
CA ILE A 86 15.03 -22.99 -11.76
C ILE A 86 14.93 -24.17 -10.81
N HIS A 87 15.83 -25.13 -10.93
CA HIS A 87 16.05 -26.21 -9.97
C HIS A 87 17.53 -26.55 -9.93
N SER A 88 18.19 -26.43 -8.78
CA SER A 88 19.62 -26.73 -8.69
C SER A 88 19.91 -28.23 -8.79
N ASP A 89 21.13 -28.59 -9.19
CA ASP A 89 21.61 -29.97 -9.16
C ASP A 89 21.81 -30.49 -7.71
N ARG A 90 22.39 -31.69 -7.57
CA ARG A 90 22.66 -32.33 -6.26
C ARG A 90 23.88 -31.78 -5.52
N THR A 91 24.49 -30.70 -5.99
CA THR A 91 25.59 -30.05 -5.28
C THR A 91 25.00 -29.24 -4.13
N ASP A 92 25.39 -29.55 -2.89
CA ASP A 92 24.86 -28.85 -1.71
C ASP A 92 25.19 -27.36 -1.73
N ILE A 93 24.16 -26.54 -1.44
CA ILE A 93 24.32 -25.11 -1.19
C ILE A 93 24.83 -24.90 0.24
N SER A 94 25.99 -24.24 0.38
CA SER A 94 26.66 -23.96 1.65
C SER A 94 27.42 -22.64 1.61
N GLN A 95 28.14 -22.29 2.69
CA GLN A 95 29.04 -21.14 2.69
C GLN A 95 30.20 -21.30 1.67
N GLU A 96 30.70 -22.52 1.51
CA GLU A 96 31.81 -22.87 0.61
C GLU A 96 31.33 -23.05 -0.84
N ASN A 97 30.05 -23.38 -1.02
CA ASN A 97 29.41 -23.50 -2.32
C ASN A 97 28.04 -22.78 -2.32
N PRO A 98 28.03 -21.44 -2.33
CA PRO A 98 26.78 -20.70 -2.28
C PRO A 98 26.03 -20.79 -3.59
N PHE A 99 24.70 -20.60 -3.53
CA PHE A 99 23.96 -20.12 -4.69
C PHE A 99 24.10 -18.60 -4.72
N GLU A 100 24.57 -18.07 -5.84
CA GLU A 100 24.72 -16.63 -6.01
C GLU A 100 24.07 -16.18 -7.31
N LEU A 101 23.34 -15.06 -7.25
CA LEU A 101 22.72 -14.42 -8.40
C LEU A 101 22.94 -12.91 -8.32
N VAL A 102 23.40 -12.32 -9.41
CA VAL A 102 23.45 -10.86 -9.62
C VAL A 102 22.61 -10.52 -10.83
N ALA A 103 21.72 -9.54 -10.69
CA ALA A 103 20.83 -9.09 -11.76
C ALA A 103 20.77 -7.56 -11.86
N ASP A 104 20.49 -7.04 -13.05
CA ASP A 104 20.18 -5.64 -13.34
C ASP A 104 18.68 -5.54 -13.66
N LEU A 105 17.98 -4.61 -12.99
CA LEU A 105 16.55 -4.33 -13.16
C LEU A 105 16.25 -3.55 -14.46
N GLY A 106 17.28 -3.03 -15.14
CA GLY A 106 17.18 -2.25 -16.38
C GLY A 106 17.02 -0.74 -16.13
N ASN A 107 16.38 -0.37 -15.03
CA ASN A 107 16.18 1.01 -14.56
C ASN A 107 16.39 1.10 -13.04
N THR A 108 16.61 2.33 -12.55
CA THR A 108 16.67 2.60 -11.10
C THR A 108 15.25 2.77 -10.55
N VAL A 109 14.93 2.05 -9.48
CA VAL A 109 13.61 2.05 -8.81
C VAL A 109 13.76 2.29 -7.30
N SER A 110 12.77 2.92 -6.66
CA SER A 110 12.71 3.02 -5.19
C SER A 110 11.93 1.83 -4.65
N VAL A 111 12.59 0.94 -3.89
CA VAL A 111 11.98 -0.30 -3.37
C VAL A 111 12.46 -0.60 -1.96
N ASN A 112 11.67 -1.39 -1.24
CA ASN A 112 11.96 -1.80 0.13
C ASN A 112 11.52 -3.25 0.42
N THR A 113 11.09 -3.97 -0.61
CA THR A 113 10.59 -5.33 -0.53
C THR A 113 11.19 -6.18 -1.65
N PHE A 114 11.63 -7.39 -1.32
CA PHE A 114 12.18 -8.38 -2.24
C PHE A 114 11.41 -9.69 -2.07
N LEU A 115 10.88 -10.20 -3.17
CA LEU A 115 10.03 -11.37 -3.23
C LEU A 115 10.70 -12.44 -4.07
N VAL A 116 10.84 -13.64 -3.50
CA VAL A 116 11.19 -14.85 -4.26
C VAL A 116 9.90 -15.64 -4.48
N ARG A 117 9.50 -15.77 -5.75
CA ARG A 117 8.27 -16.46 -6.16
C ARG A 117 8.55 -17.96 -6.23
N GLY A 118 8.08 -18.74 -5.26
CA GLY A 118 8.45 -20.16 -5.20
C GLY A 118 7.69 -21.02 -6.19
N GLU A 119 8.27 -22.19 -6.50
CA GLU A 119 7.57 -23.24 -7.25
C GLU A 119 6.68 -24.05 -6.27
N PRO A 120 5.34 -24.03 -6.43
CA PRO A 120 4.41 -24.65 -5.48
C PRO A 120 4.69 -26.13 -5.21
N THR A 121 5.18 -26.87 -6.20
CA THR A 121 5.49 -28.31 -6.06
C THR A 121 6.87 -28.59 -5.47
N ARG A 122 7.78 -27.59 -5.47
CA ARG A 122 9.17 -27.71 -5.02
C ARG A 122 9.60 -26.44 -4.30
N GLN A 123 9.18 -26.34 -3.05
CA GLN A 123 9.38 -25.15 -2.20
C GLN A 123 10.80 -25.13 -1.58
N TYR A 124 11.82 -25.25 -2.43
CA TYR A 124 13.23 -25.20 -2.06
C TYR A 124 13.71 -23.74 -2.17
N LEU A 125 13.37 -22.92 -1.19
CA LEU A 125 13.65 -21.49 -1.19
C LEU A 125 14.94 -21.17 -0.41
N PRO A 126 15.53 -19.99 -0.62
CA PRO A 126 16.55 -19.47 0.28
C PRO A 126 16.07 -19.46 1.75
N ALA A 127 16.88 -19.97 2.67
CA ALA A 127 16.61 -19.94 4.12
C ALA A 127 17.64 -19.10 4.86
N LYS A 128 18.92 -19.20 4.49
CA LYS A 128 20.00 -18.34 5.00
C LYS A 128 20.69 -17.62 3.85
N PHE A 129 20.66 -16.30 3.86
CA PHE A 129 21.23 -15.49 2.79
C PHE A 129 21.50 -14.04 3.19
N GLU A 130 22.33 -13.39 2.37
CA GLU A 130 22.54 -11.95 2.35
C GLU A 130 21.95 -11.39 1.05
N LEU A 131 21.17 -10.32 1.18
CA LEU A 131 20.63 -9.56 0.06
C LEU A 131 21.36 -8.22 -0.02
N TYR A 132 21.92 -7.93 -1.18
CA TYR A 132 22.56 -6.66 -1.48
C TYR A 132 21.83 -5.95 -2.61
N GLY A 133 21.90 -4.63 -2.64
CA GLY A 133 21.41 -3.82 -3.74
C GLY A 133 22.19 -2.52 -3.91
N GLY A 134 22.13 -1.94 -5.09
CA GLY A 134 22.87 -0.72 -5.41
C GLY A 134 22.53 -0.16 -6.79
N ALA A 135 23.20 0.93 -7.15
CA ALA A 135 23.05 1.58 -8.45
C ALA A 135 23.82 0.86 -9.57
N ASP A 136 24.87 0.12 -9.23
CA ASP A 136 25.66 -0.68 -10.16
C ASP A 136 26.14 -2.00 -9.52
N PRO A 137 26.51 -3.01 -10.33
CA PRO A 137 26.89 -4.32 -9.79
C PRO A 137 28.19 -4.33 -8.97
N GLY A 138 29.05 -3.32 -9.10
CA GLY A 138 30.32 -3.23 -8.38
C GLY A 138 30.21 -2.50 -7.03
N GLN A 139 29.13 -1.75 -6.82
CA GLN A 139 28.90 -0.94 -5.61
C GLN A 139 27.52 -1.25 -5.00
N MET A 140 27.34 -2.48 -4.53
CA MET A 140 26.15 -2.87 -3.78
C MET A 140 26.39 -2.81 -2.26
N GLN A 141 25.36 -2.39 -1.53
CA GLN A 141 25.34 -2.40 -0.06
C GLN A 141 24.45 -3.52 0.46
N LEU A 142 24.75 -4.02 1.67
CA LEU A 142 23.92 -5.02 2.34
C LEU A 142 22.57 -4.39 2.71
N LEU A 143 21.48 -4.98 2.23
CA LEU A 143 20.11 -4.56 2.51
C LEU A 143 19.46 -5.39 3.61
N ALA A 144 19.70 -6.70 3.62
CA ALA A 144 19.17 -7.61 4.63
C ALA A 144 20.05 -8.85 4.80
N THR A 145 20.09 -9.36 6.03
CA THR A 145 20.60 -10.69 6.36
C THR A 145 19.45 -11.52 6.89
N GLN A 146 19.28 -12.72 6.34
CA GLN A 146 18.29 -13.68 6.78
C GLN A 146 19.00 -14.93 7.27
N GLU A 147 18.75 -15.33 8.52
CA GLU A 147 19.32 -16.54 9.12
C GLU A 147 18.36 -17.73 9.06
N ASN A 148 17.06 -17.46 9.11
CA ASN A 148 16.00 -18.48 9.10
C ASN A 148 14.76 -17.92 8.38
N ALA A 149 14.90 -17.64 7.09
CA ALA A 149 13.85 -17.06 6.28
C ALA A 149 12.62 -17.98 6.25
N VAL A 150 11.44 -17.43 6.53
CA VAL A 150 10.18 -18.17 6.60
C VAL A 150 9.34 -17.88 5.35
N ARG A 151 8.86 -18.94 4.70
CA ARG A 151 7.95 -18.82 3.56
C ARG A 151 6.56 -18.33 3.98
N ARG A 152 5.91 -17.54 3.12
CA ARG A 152 4.50 -17.18 3.19
C ARG A 152 3.78 -17.80 2.00
N GLY A 153 3.01 -18.85 2.25
CA GLY A 153 2.48 -19.70 1.19
C GLY A 153 3.61 -20.39 0.42
N SER A 154 3.69 -20.15 -0.88
CA SER A 154 4.79 -20.64 -1.74
C SER A 154 5.94 -19.65 -1.86
N ASP A 155 5.83 -18.43 -1.35
CA ASP A 155 6.78 -17.36 -1.61
C ASP A 155 7.65 -17.05 -0.39
N LEU A 156 8.74 -16.34 -0.62
CA LEU A 156 9.54 -15.71 0.42
C LEU A 156 9.48 -14.19 0.21
N VAL A 157 9.24 -13.45 1.30
CA VAL A 157 9.17 -11.99 1.29
C VAL A 157 10.18 -11.45 2.29
N VAL A 158 10.99 -10.50 1.84
CA VAL A 158 12.02 -9.83 2.64
C VAL A 158 11.76 -8.33 2.58
N TYR A 159 11.73 -7.70 3.75
CA TYR A 159 11.65 -6.25 3.89
C TYR A 159 13.02 -5.69 4.27
N PHE A 160 13.35 -4.51 3.76
CA PHE A 160 14.58 -3.77 4.04
C PHE A 160 14.28 -2.26 4.00
N PRO A 161 15.15 -1.39 4.51
CA PRO A 161 14.97 0.06 4.39
C PRO A 161 14.82 0.48 2.92
N GLU A 162 13.95 1.46 2.66
CA GLU A 162 13.76 1.96 1.30
C GLU A 162 15.07 2.44 0.68
N THR A 163 15.34 1.95 -0.53
CA THR A 163 16.57 2.25 -1.25
C THR A 163 16.28 2.44 -2.73
N GLN A 164 17.08 3.31 -3.36
CA GLN A 164 17.20 3.34 -4.81
C GLN A 164 18.02 2.13 -5.24
N MET A 165 17.47 1.32 -6.13
CA MET A 165 18.09 0.07 -6.57
C MET A 165 17.98 -0.08 -8.09
N ARG A 166 19.09 -0.46 -8.72
CA ARG A 166 19.13 -0.90 -10.11
C ARG A 166 19.65 -2.33 -10.21
N CYS A 167 20.60 -2.71 -9.38
CA CYS A 167 21.13 -4.06 -9.34
C CYS A 167 20.93 -4.68 -7.96
N TYR A 168 20.77 -5.99 -7.91
CA TYR A 168 20.75 -6.75 -6.67
C TYR A 168 21.66 -7.98 -6.74
N ARG A 169 22.10 -8.43 -5.57
CA ARG A 169 22.81 -9.69 -5.38
C ARG A 169 22.16 -10.49 -4.28
N LEU A 170 21.77 -11.71 -4.60
CA LEU A 170 21.26 -12.71 -3.67
C LEU A 170 22.35 -13.75 -3.42
N PHE A 171 22.86 -13.83 -2.19
CA PHE A 171 23.93 -14.74 -1.78
C PHE A 171 23.40 -15.74 -0.75
N VAL A 172 23.13 -16.97 -1.16
CA VAL A 172 22.44 -17.99 -0.36
C VAL A 172 23.40 -19.08 0.08
N THR A 173 23.38 -19.37 1.38
CA THR A 173 24.26 -20.37 2.01
C THR A 173 23.47 -21.49 2.70
N ASP A 174 22.14 -21.35 2.82
CA ASP A 174 21.26 -22.44 3.25
C ASP A 174 19.86 -22.30 2.66
N THR A 175 19.12 -23.40 2.62
CA THR A 175 17.83 -23.51 1.92
C THR A 175 16.77 -24.16 2.79
N THR A 176 15.50 -23.99 2.42
CA THR A 176 14.37 -24.61 3.13
C THR A 176 14.26 -26.12 2.89
N ALA A 177 15.10 -26.70 2.02
CA ALA A 177 15.12 -28.11 1.65
C ALA A 177 15.77 -29.01 2.71
N THR A 178 15.48 -28.80 4.00
CA THR A 178 16.19 -29.47 5.11
C THR A 178 15.77 -30.92 5.34
N ALA A 179 14.61 -31.35 4.82
CA ALA A 179 14.09 -32.70 4.98
C ALA A 179 14.51 -33.67 3.86
N VAL A 180 15.32 -33.22 2.90
CA VAL A 180 15.86 -34.03 1.79
C VAL A 180 17.38 -34.10 1.91
N SER A 181 18.01 -35.05 1.22
CA SER A 181 19.44 -35.34 1.39
C SER A 181 20.38 -34.23 0.91
N HIS A 182 19.87 -33.24 0.16
CA HIS A 182 20.65 -32.15 -0.39
C HIS A 182 19.93 -30.81 -0.26
N ARG A 183 20.70 -29.73 -0.14
CA ARG A 183 20.19 -28.36 -0.06
C ARG A 183 20.00 -27.78 -1.45
N TYR A 184 18.78 -27.90 -1.97
CA TYR A 184 18.41 -27.41 -3.30
C TYR A 184 17.87 -25.98 -3.27
N ILE A 185 17.90 -25.32 -4.43
CA ILE A 185 17.06 -24.17 -4.74
C ILE A 185 16.11 -24.50 -5.89
N ALA A 186 14.85 -24.08 -5.77
CA ALA A 186 13.86 -24.09 -6.83
C ALA A 186 12.82 -22.99 -6.65
N PHE A 187 12.74 -22.06 -7.62
CA PHE A 187 11.78 -20.96 -7.63
C PHE A 187 11.61 -20.38 -9.04
N ARG A 188 10.51 -19.67 -9.26
CA ARG A 188 10.03 -19.18 -10.56
C ARG A 188 10.60 -17.83 -10.94
N GLY A 189 10.79 -16.94 -9.97
CA GLY A 189 11.22 -15.59 -10.26
C GLY A 189 11.53 -14.79 -9.02
N ILE A 190 12.07 -13.60 -9.26
CA ILE A 190 12.33 -12.59 -8.24
C ILE A 190 11.62 -11.31 -8.65
N GLN A 191 10.91 -10.71 -7.69
CA GLN A 191 10.25 -9.43 -7.85
C GLN A 191 10.70 -8.48 -6.75
N VAL A 192 10.68 -7.19 -7.06
CA VAL A 192 10.92 -6.12 -6.10
C VAL A 192 9.66 -5.27 -6.01
N ALA A 193 9.40 -4.72 -4.83
CA ALA A 193 8.24 -3.87 -4.61
C ALA A 193 8.57 -2.73 -3.66
N HIS A 194 7.78 -1.68 -3.75
CA HIS A 194 7.66 -0.66 -2.71
C HIS A 194 6.40 -0.96 -1.91
N THR A 195 6.55 -1.25 -0.62
CA THR A 195 5.48 -1.62 0.30
C THR A 195 5.44 -0.65 1.48
N LEU A 196 4.28 -0.07 1.76
CA LEU A 196 4.01 0.67 2.99
C LEU A 196 2.95 -0.11 3.77
N ALA A 197 3.39 -0.83 4.80
CA ALA A 197 2.51 -1.66 5.63
C ALA A 197 2.04 -0.92 6.88
N ASP A 198 0.97 -1.42 7.50
CA ASP A 198 0.48 -0.98 8.80
C ASP A 198 0.03 0.50 8.83
N GLY A 199 -0.40 1.03 7.69
CA GLY A 199 -0.97 2.37 7.62
C GLY A 199 -2.32 2.39 8.34
N ARG A 200 -2.60 3.45 9.11
CA ARG A 200 -3.92 3.62 9.73
C ARG A 200 -4.83 4.38 8.78
N LEU A 201 -5.89 3.73 8.31
CA LEU A 201 -6.92 4.32 7.48
C LEU A 201 -7.91 5.08 8.38
N MET A 202 -8.08 6.36 8.09
CA MET A 202 -8.81 7.32 8.92
C MET A 202 -10.01 7.86 8.17
N SER A 203 -11.14 7.94 8.87
CA SER A 203 -12.32 8.67 8.39
C SER A 203 -11.98 10.14 8.17
N PRO A 204 -12.54 10.79 7.13
CA PRO A 204 -12.33 12.23 6.94
C PRO A 204 -12.99 13.06 8.06
N ASP A 205 -13.84 12.46 8.90
CA ASP A 205 -14.51 13.10 10.04
C ASP A 205 -13.71 13.03 11.35
N GLU A 206 -12.52 12.41 11.34
CA GLU A 206 -11.71 12.31 12.55
C GLU A 206 -11.39 13.72 13.10
N PRO A 207 -11.49 13.94 14.43
CA PRO A 207 -11.35 15.27 15.02
C PRO A 207 -10.01 15.97 14.74
N MET A 208 -9.00 15.22 14.32
CA MET A 208 -7.69 15.76 13.94
C MET A 208 -7.69 16.54 12.62
N PHE A 209 -8.69 16.35 11.76
CA PHE A 209 -8.78 17.02 10.46
C PHE A 209 -9.56 18.34 10.58
N GLU A 210 -8.84 19.45 10.51
CA GLU A 210 -9.42 20.79 10.54
C GLU A 210 -9.73 21.31 9.13
N TYR A 211 -11.01 21.31 8.76
CA TYR A 211 -11.48 21.82 7.48
C TYR A 211 -11.79 23.32 7.55
N ARG A 212 -11.27 24.10 6.60
CA ARG A 212 -11.52 25.54 6.43
C ARG A 212 -11.87 25.89 4.99
N GLY A 213 -12.70 26.91 4.79
CA GLY A 213 -13.16 27.34 3.46
C GLY A 213 -14.42 26.61 3.02
N ASN A 214 -14.67 26.56 1.70
CA ASN A 214 -15.94 26.05 1.18
C ASN A 214 -15.89 24.54 0.98
N TRP A 215 -16.22 23.80 2.03
CA TRP A 215 -16.39 22.35 2.00
C TRP A 215 -17.85 21.95 1.88
N SER A 216 -18.11 20.86 1.17
CA SER A 216 -19.42 20.24 1.04
C SER A 216 -19.30 18.72 1.04
N LEU A 217 -20.30 18.03 1.59
CA LEU A 217 -20.35 16.57 1.53
C LEU A 217 -20.54 16.09 0.08
N THR A 218 -19.83 15.03 -0.27
CA THR A 218 -20.03 14.29 -1.52
C THR A 218 -20.87 13.03 -1.26
N ASN A 219 -21.77 12.73 -2.19
CA ASN A 219 -22.59 11.50 -2.16
C ASN A 219 -22.03 10.42 -3.08
N THR A 220 -20.72 10.46 -3.36
CA THR A 220 -20.00 9.45 -4.14
C THR A 220 -19.77 8.20 -3.29
N LEU A 221 -19.57 7.05 -3.94
CA LEU A 221 -19.13 5.85 -3.23
C LEU A 221 -17.78 6.16 -2.56
N SER A 222 -17.78 6.08 -1.23
CA SER A 222 -16.72 6.58 -0.36
C SER A 222 -16.44 5.55 0.73
N THR A 223 -15.20 5.47 1.20
CA THR A 223 -14.73 4.46 2.16
C THR A 223 -15.56 4.46 3.44
N PHE A 224 -15.92 5.66 3.92
CA PHE A 224 -16.70 5.87 5.14
C PHE A 224 -18.12 6.36 4.87
N GLY A 225 -18.65 6.11 3.67
CA GLY A 225 -20.03 6.45 3.28
C GLY A 225 -20.24 7.87 2.75
N HIS A 226 -19.28 8.78 2.96
CA HIS A 226 -19.21 10.10 2.35
C HIS A 226 -17.76 10.56 2.21
N GLY A 227 -17.57 11.60 1.40
CA GLY A 227 -16.34 12.38 1.34
C GLY A 227 -16.65 13.87 1.39
N TYR A 228 -15.62 14.67 1.17
CA TYR A 228 -15.69 16.13 1.15
C TYR A 228 -15.19 16.66 -0.20
N ALA A 229 -15.91 17.62 -0.78
CA ALA A 229 -15.46 18.40 -1.90
C ALA A 229 -15.20 19.84 -1.44
N GLY A 230 -13.99 20.32 -1.68
CA GLY A 230 -13.52 21.64 -1.30
C GLY A 230 -13.18 22.49 -2.51
N GLU A 231 -13.50 23.79 -2.47
CA GLU A 231 -13.03 24.80 -3.42
C GLU A 231 -12.72 26.10 -2.68
N ASN A 232 -11.57 26.73 -2.96
CA ASN A 232 -11.01 27.77 -2.09
C ASN A 232 -11.00 27.32 -0.62
N ALA A 233 -10.47 26.11 -0.42
CA ALA A 233 -10.62 25.35 0.80
C ALA A 233 -9.30 24.68 1.19
N SER A 234 -9.16 24.39 2.48
CA SER A 234 -8.03 23.67 3.05
C SER A 234 -8.45 22.69 4.12
N VAL A 235 -7.67 21.63 4.30
CA VAL A 235 -7.73 20.73 5.45
C VAL A 235 -6.34 20.63 6.06
N SER A 236 -6.24 20.73 7.38
CA SER A 236 -4.98 20.61 8.11
C SER A 236 -5.04 19.59 9.23
N PHE A 237 -3.94 18.90 9.48
CA PHE A 237 -3.82 17.91 10.55
C PHE A 237 -2.36 17.76 10.98
N THR A 238 -2.16 17.26 12.20
CA THR A 238 -0.84 16.90 12.73
C THR A 238 -0.82 15.41 13.03
N PHE A 239 0.26 14.73 12.66
CA PHE A 239 0.45 13.32 12.96
C PHE A 239 1.91 13.03 13.30
N THR A 240 2.15 11.95 14.06
CA THR A 240 3.49 11.42 14.31
C THR A 240 3.70 10.18 13.44
N GLY A 241 4.69 10.22 12.56
CA GLY A 241 4.93 9.19 11.57
C GLY A 241 5.95 9.62 10.54
N ASP A 242 6.01 8.92 9.41
CA ASP A 242 6.97 9.21 8.34
C ASP A 242 6.33 9.44 6.96
N ARG A 243 5.06 9.04 6.79
CA ARG A 243 4.30 9.20 5.55
C ARG A 243 2.81 9.34 5.81
N PHE A 244 2.12 9.95 4.84
CA PHE A 244 0.67 9.95 4.79
C PHE A 244 0.17 9.80 3.36
N ALA A 245 -1.09 9.43 3.20
CA ALA A 245 -1.79 9.42 1.94
C ALA A 245 -3.19 10.02 2.06
N VAL A 246 -3.73 10.41 0.92
CA VAL A 246 -5.07 10.97 0.76
C VAL A 246 -5.76 10.20 -0.34
N PHE A 247 -6.95 9.71 -0.04
CA PHE A 247 -7.88 9.21 -1.05
C PHE A 247 -8.78 10.34 -1.51
N GLY A 248 -9.02 10.39 -2.81
CA GLY A 248 -9.98 11.27 -3.45
C GLY A 248 -11.14 10.47 -4.01
N THR A 249 -12.28 11.14 -4.20
CA THR A 249 -13.42 10.59 -4.94
C THR A 249 -13.59 11.32 -6.27
N GLU A 250 -13.84 10.58 -7.35
CA GLU A 250 -14.02 11.18 -8.68
C GLU A 250 -15.21 12.16 -8.72
N PRO A 251 -15.04 13.37 -9.27
CA PRO A 251 -13.79 13.96 -9.79
C PRO A 251 -12.86 14.43 -8.65
N THR A 252 -11.62 13.96 -8.67
CA THR A 252 -10.64 14.12 -7.57
C THR A 252 -10.00 15.51 -7.48
N GLY A 253 -9.63 16.10 -8.62
CA GLY A 253 -9.01 17.44 -8.68
C GLY A 253 -7.53 17.47 -8.25
N SER A 254 -6.97 18.68 -8.13
CA SER A 254 -5.58 18.89 -7.73
C SER A 254 -5.47 19.83 -6.53
N PHE A 255 -4.41 19.68 -5.74
CA PHE A 255 -4.21 20.42 -4.50
C PHE A 255 -2.72 20.71 -4.25
N GLU A 256 -2.45 21.74 -3.46
CA GLU A 256 -1.12 22.02 -2.91
C GLU A 256 -0.99 21.31 -1.56
N VAL A 257 0.19 20.76 -1.31
CA VAL A 257 0.57 20.14 -0.04
C VAL A 257 1.64 20.99 0.61
N LEU A 258 1.40 21.36 1.86
CA LEU A 258 2.39 21.95 2.74
C LEU A 258 2.69 21.00 3.88
N VAL A 259 3.96 20.84 4.22
CA VAL A 259 4.44 20.09 5.37
C VAL A 259 5.28 21.02 6.22
N ASP A 260 4.96 21.11 7.51
CA ASP A 260 5.66 21.94 8.50
C ASP A 260 5.77 23.42 8.07
N GLY A 261 4.69 23.92 7.46
CA GLY A 261 4.56 25.29 6.98
C GLY A 261 5.29 25.61 5.68
N ARG A 262 5.91 24.63 5.03
CA ARG A 262 6.64 24.78 3.76
C ARG A 262 5.91 24.08 2.62
N GLU A 263 5.99 24.65 1.42
CA GLU A 263 5.49 23.98 0.22
C GLU A 263 6.25 22.66 0.00
N TYR A 264 5.48 21.59 -0.16
CA TYR A 264 5.99 20.23 -0.31
C TYR A 264 5.75 19.71 -1.72
N ALA A 265 4.52 19.82 -2.23
CA ALA A 265 4.16 19.35 -3.56
C ALA A 265 2.94 20.10 -4.14
N ALA A 266 2.88 20.16 -5.47
CA ALA A 266 1.62 20.30 -6.18
C ALA A 266 1.15 18.88 -6.57
N ALA A 267 0.06 18.43 -5.99
CA ALA A 267 -0.40 17.05 -6.03
C ALA A 267 -1.64 16.88 -6.91
N ALA A 268 -1.68 15.75 -7.59
CA ALA A 268 -2.86 15.22 -8.26
C ALA A 268 -3.00 13.76 -7.86
N PHE A 269 -4.22 13.26 -7.84
CA PHE A 269 -4.49 11.87 -7.54
C PHE A 269 -4.16 10.99 -8.75
N GLU A 270 -3.53 9.85 -8.49
CA GLU A 270 -3.36 8.75 -9.44
C GLU A 270 -4.28 7.62 -8.99
N ASP A 271 -5.24 7.25 -9.84
CA ASP A 271 -6.28 6.26 -9.52
C ASP A 271 -6.99 6.49 -8.17
N GLY A 272 -7.25 7.77 -7.86
CA GLY A 272 -7.94 8.17 -6.62
C GLY A 272 -7.06 8.22 -5.37
N LEU A 273 -5.75 8.03 -5.50
CA LEU A 273 -4.80 8.03 -4.39
C LEU A 273 -3.66 9.01 -4.63
N TRP A 274 -3.22 9.70 -3.58
CA TRP A 274 -1.95 10.40 -3.55
C TRP A 274 -1.21 10.05 -2.26
N ILE A 275 0.07 9.69 -2.37
CA ILE A 275 0.92 9.29 -1.23
C ILE A 275 2.09 10.28 -1.14
N SER A 276 2.43 10.72 0.07
CA SER A 276 3.60 11.55 0.30
C SER A 276 4.90 10.75 0.08
N GLY A 277 5.96 11.42 -0.34
CA GLY A 277 7.32 10.92 -0.15
C GLY A 277 7.66 10.77 1.35
N PRO A 278 8.84 10.21 1.67
CA PRO A 278 9.26 10.04 3.06
C PRO A 278 9.52 11.41 3.70
N LEU A 279 8.92 11.65 4.86
CA LEU A 279 9.09 12.87 5.65
C LEU A 279 10.17 12.72 6.74
N GLY A 280 10.57 11.48 7.02
CA GLY A 280 11.37 11.11 8.19
C GLY A 280 10.47 10.87 9.40
N ALA A 281 10.94 10.09 10.38
CA ALA A 281 10.15 9.86 11.59
C ALA A 281 10.05 11.14 12.42
N GLY A 282 8.82 11.53 12.77
CA GLY A 282 8.60 12.68 13.63
C GLY A 282 7.16 13.16 13.64
N GLU A 283 6.92 14.24 14.38
CA GLU A 283 5.66 14.98 14.29
C GLU A 283 5.69 15.91 13.08
N HIS A 284 4.64 15.85 12.26
CA HIS A 284 4.48 16.67 11.07
C HIS A 284 3.12 17.35 11.06
N THR A 285 3.09 18.63 10.68
CA THR A 285 1.85 19.37 10.41
C THR A 285 1.65 19.48 8.90
N VAL A 286 0.54 18.90 8.42
CA VAL A 286 0.16 18.88 7.01
C VAL A 286 -0.96 19.87 6.74
N VAL A 287 -0.88 20.57 5.61
CA VAL A 287 -1.98 21.35 5.06
C VAL A 287 -2.18 20.98 3.59
N LEU A 288 -3.38 20.51 3.26
CA LEU A 288 -3.82 20.36 1.88
C LEU A 288 -4.70 21.56 1.55
N ARG A 289 -4.44 22.24 0.43
CA ARG A 289 -5.26 23.39 0.03
C ARG A 289 -5.40 23.48 -1.48
N SER A 290 -6.54 23.99 -1.93
CA SER A 290 -6.73 24.29 -3.35
C SER A 290 -7.66 25.48 -3.55
N LYS A 291 -7.37 26.27 -4.58
CA LYS A 291 -8.29 27.31 -5.07
C LYS A 291 -9.38 26.71 -5.96
N THR A 292 -9.08 25.60 -6.62
CA THR A 292 -10.01 24.86 -7.47
C THR A 292 -10.64 23.71 -6.70
N ARG A 293 -11.65 23.07 -7.30
CA ARG A 293 -12.30 21.90 -6.72
C ARG A 293 -11.30 20.75 -6.53
N PHE A 294 -11.29 20.16 -5.34
CA PHE A 294 -10.67 18.87 -5.05
C PHE A 294 -11.52 18.08 -4.04
N THR A 295 -11.31 16.77 -3.96
CA THR A 295 -12.06 15.91 -3.05
C THR A 295 -11.15 15.15 -2.08
N VAL A 296 -11.72 14.82 -0.93
CA VAL A 296 -11.11 14.01 0.12
C VAL A 296 -12.13 12.96 0.53
N ASP A 297 -11.78 11.70 0.32
CA ASP A 297 -12.53 10.54 0.81
C ASP A 297 -12.03 10.11 2.19
N SER A 298 -10.73 9.87 2.32
CA SER A 298 -10.12 9.34 3.53
C SER A 298 -8.63 9.62 3.56
N PHE A 299 -8.00 9.35 4.71
CA PHE A 299 -6.56 9.56 4.90
C PHE A 299 -5.91 8.27 5.38
N VAL A 300 -4.65 8.07 5.02
CA VAL A 300 -3.81 7.03 5.63
C VAL A 300 -2.64 7.69 6.31
N LEU A 301 -2.35 7.28 7.54
CA LEU A 301 -1.20 7.75 8.31
C LEU A 301 -0.33 6.56 8.67
N TRP A 302 0.91 6.54 8.19
CA TRP A 302 1.92 5.57 8.64
C TRP A 302 2.60 6.16 9.87
N ARG A 303 2.16 5.68 11.04
CA ARG A 303 2.58 6.20 12.33
C ARG A 303 3.79 5.43 12.86
N THR A 304 4.69 6.15 13.51
CA THR A 304 5.71 5.55 14.37
C THR A 304 5.16 5.62 15.79
N ASP A 305 4.71 4.47 16.33
CA ASP A 305 4.28 4.35 17.71
C ASP A 305 5.37 4.76 18.73
#